data_AF-X1JFS7-F1
#
_entry.id   AF-X1JFS7-F1
#
_cell.length_a   1.000
_cell.length_b   1.000
_cell.length_c   1.000
_cell.angle_alpha   90.00
_cell.angle_beta   90.00
_cell.angle_gamma   90.00
#
_symmetry.space_group_name_H-M   'P 1'
#
loop_
_entity.id
_entity.type
_entity.pdbx_description
1 polymer ?
#
loop_
_entity_poly.entity_id
_entity_poly.type
_entity_poly.pdbx_seq_one_letter_code
_entity_poly.pdbx_strand_id
1 'polypeptide(L)'
;DLAISPNYSQDNTLFMLTWGGEHSLWRSLNDGTSWERVFTSALANVDSISLVELPPQYGNGSQVVFLAGISNGNSAIWKSTDNGQSFNSFRTIPPPIDTRAVISDTTLFIGSHDGSDGLVYRTTNSGLSYSSAVAGNQPLSSIVLSPDYNEDETILVGNSDGWVYWSDDNSASFEPLPPDATSPPLTGSITVAFDPKFSSNSTVYAASDTADEGIYRFTIGTDTECVWLKSDGKQRLEAAVMAKLV
;
A
#
# COMPACT_ATOMS: atom_id res chain seq x y z
N ASP A 1 0.35 -4.11 14.16
CA ASP A 1 1.09 -3.65 12.97
C ASP A 1 2.43 -3.11 13.42
N LEU A 2 3.49 -3.28 12.63
CA LEU A 2 4.87 -2.92 12.98
C LEU A 2 5.55 -2.26 11.77
N ALA A 3 5.93 -0.99 11.91
CA ALA A 3 6.71 -0.27 10.92
C ALA A 3 8.16 -0.13 11.40
N ILE A 4 9.09 -0.54 10.56
CA ILE A 4 10.54 -0.50 10.79
C ILE A 4 11.11 0.65 9.97
N SER A 5 11.96 1.49 10.57
CA SER A 5 12.64 2.57 9.84
C SER A 5 13.38 2.02 8.60
N PRO A 6 13.25 2.64 7.42
CA PRO A 6 14.11 2.32 6.28
C PRO A 6 15.61 2.47 6.59
N ASN A 7 15.96 3.35 7.53
CA ASN A 7 17.32 3.54 8.03
C ASN A 7 17.59 2.85 9.37
N TYR A 8 16.86 1.76 9.66
CA TYR A 8 16.90 1.05 10.95
C TYR A 8 18.31 0.75 11.47
N SER A 9 19.19 0.29 10.58
CA SER A 9 20.57 -0.06 10.92
C SER A 9 21.39 1.08 11.52
N GLN A 10 20.93 2.33 11.35
CA GLN A 10 21.59 3.53 11.84
C GLN A 10 20.81 4.20 12.98
N ASP A 11 19.47 4.18 12.93
CA ASP A 11 18.61 4.93 13.85
C ASP A 11 17.86 4.07 14.90
N ASN A 12 17.85 2.74 14.73
CA ASN A 12 17.16 1.76 15.58
C ASN A 12 15.69 2.10 15.87
N THR A 13 15.02 2.78 14.95
CA THR A 13 13.67 3.30 15.18
C THR A 13 12.59 2.33 14.70
N LEU A 14 11.62 2.07 15.58
CA LEU A 14 10.45 1.22 15.34
C LEU A 14 9.17 1.92 15.76
N PHE A 15 8.09 1.62 15.06
CA PHE A 15 6.73 1.94 15.49
C PHE A 15 5.88 0.69 15.54
N MET A 16 5.12 0.52 16.61
CA MET A 16 4.21 -0.60 16.78
C MET A 16 2.81 -0.09 17.08
N LEU A 17 1.85 -0.51 16.29
CA LEU A 17 0.43 -0.26 16.52
C LEU A 17 -0.20 -1.51 17.14
N THR A 18 -0.80 -1.32 18.32
CA THR A 18 -1.44 -2.39 19.10
C THR A 18 -2.95 -2.18 19.18
N TRP A 19 -3.68 -3.30 19.15
CA TRP A 19 -5.14 -3.38 19.33
C TRP A 19 -5.47 -4.23 20.57
N GLY A 20 -6.66 -4.07 21.15
CA GLY A 20 -7.08 -4.78 22.38
C GLY A 20 -7.62 -3.88 23.50
N GLY A 21 -8.09 -2.69 23.14
CA GLY A 21 -8.53 -1.62 24.02
C GLY A 21 -8.53 -0.33 23.20
N GLU A 22 -7.97 0.74 23.74
CA GLU A 22 -7.58 1.90 22.93
C GLU A 22 -6.46 1.51 21.97
N HIS A 23 -6.63 1.82 20.69
CA HIS A 23 -5.58 1.64 19.70
C HIS A 23 -4.43 2.56 20.11
N SER A 24 -3.21 2.03 20.14
CA SER A 24 -2.05 2.76 20.64
C SER A 24 -0.89 2.60 19.69
N LEU A 25 -0.32 3.73 19.29
CA LEU A 25 0.95 3.78 18.59
C LEU A 25 2.07 3.93 19.61
N TRP A 26 3.00 2.99 19.55
CA TRP A 26 4.21 2.96 20.37
C TRP A 26 5.42 3.24 19.49
N ARG A 27 6.40 3.96 20.02
CA ARG A 27 7.68 4.20 19.38
C ARG A 27 8.80 3.61 20.22
N SER A 28 9.79 3.01 19.55
CA SER A 28 11.08 2.67 20.13
C SER A 28 12.19 3.35 19.35
N LEU A 29 13.21 3.83 20.06
CA LEU A 29 14.42 4.44 19.50
C LEU A 29 15.68 3.65 19.88
N ASN A 30 15.49 2.41 20.35
CA ASN A 30 16.56 1.59 20.91
C ASN A 30 16.30 0.09 20.66
N ASP A 31 16.01 -0.25 19.41
CA ASP A 31 15.93 -1.65 18.95
C ASP A 31 14.89 -2.46 19.74
N GLY A 32 13.76 -1.81 20.06
CA GLY A 32 12.65 -2.43 20.80
C GLY A 32 12.91 -2.67 22.29
N THR A 33 14.03 -2.20 22.85
CA THR A 33 14.38 -2.38 24.28
C THR A 33 13.41 -1.62 25.20
N SER A 34 12.97 -0.43 24.79
CA SER A 34 11.92 0.33 25.48
C SER A 34 10.97 0.99 24.50
N TRP A 35 9.74 1.21 24.95
CA TRP A 35 8.66 1.77 24.15
C TRP A 35 7.97 2.90 24.88
N GLU A 36 7.62 3.95 24.15
CA GLU A 36 6.78 5.05 24.64
C GLU A 36 5.51 5.14 23.78
N ARG A 37 4.37 5.43 24.42
CA ARG A 37 3.12 5.66 23.67
C ARG A 37 3.13 7.07 23.12
N VAL A 38 3.04 7.20 21.80
CA VAL A 38 3.13 8.49 21.10
C VAL A 38 1.79 8.94 20.50
N PHE A 39 0.85 8.03 20.29
CA PHE A 39 -0.50 8.36 19.83
C PHE A 39 -1.53 7.32 20.30
N THR A 40 -2.79 7.71 20.42
CA THR A 40 -3.85 6.79 20.90
C THR A 40 -5.27 7.18 20.46
N SER A 41 -6.14 6.19 20.30
CA SER A 41 -7.59 6.38 20.09
C SER A 41 -8.35 6.81 21.35
N ALA A 42 -7.68 6.99 22.50
CA ALA A 42 -8.26 7.66 23.67
C ALA A 42 -8.51 9.16 23.41
N LEU A 43 -7.81 9.73 22.42
CA LEU A 43 -7.91 11.14 22.08
C LEU A 43 -9.29 11.42 21.47
N ALA A 44 -9.80 12.63 21.74
CA ALA A 44 -11.07 13.06 21.17
C ALA A 44 -11.04 12.97 19.64
N ASN A 45 -12.14 12.46 19.07
CA ASN A 45 -12.32 12.31 17.62
C ASN A 45 -11.42 11.26 16.95
N VAL A 46 -10.78 10.36 17.70
CA VAL A 46 -10.01 9.25 17.12
C VAL A 46 -10.73 7.95 17.45
N ASP A 47 -11.51 7.44 16.51
CA ASP A 47 -12.32 6.23 16.74
C ASP A 47 -11.47 4.97 16.61
N SER A 48 -10.58 4.95 15.63
CA SER A 48 -9.65 3.83 15.41
C SER A 48 -8.40 4.27 14.66
N ILE A 49 -7.32 3.53 14.89
CA ILE A 49 -6.08 3.58 14.12
C ILE A 49 -5.84 2.18 13.55
N SER A 50 -5.69 2.06 12.24
CA SER A 50 -5.59 0.77 11.55
C SER A 50 -4.20 0.51 10.97
N LEU A 51 -3.38 1.54 10.76
CA LEU A 51 -2.04 1.39 10.20
C LEU A 51 -1.06 2.47 10.69
N VAL A 52 0.21 2.11 10.75
CA VAL A 52 1.35 3.04 10.71
C VAL A 52 2.22 2.79 9.47
N GLU A 53 2.64 3.87 8.81
CA GLU A 53 3.53 3.79 7.64
C GLU A 53 4.63 4.88 7.71
N LEU A 54 5.82 4.52 7.24
CA LEU A 54 6.98 5.40 7.18
C LEU A 54 7.36 5.62 5.71
N PRO A 55 7.64 6.86 5.28
CA PRO A 55 8.10 7.10 3.93
C PRO A 55 9.52 6.54 3.71
N PRO A 56 9.91 6.20 2.48
CA PRO A 56 11.23 5.60 2.19
C PRO A 56 12.45 6.40 2.70
N GLN A 57 12.34 7.72 2.79
CA GLN A 57 13.38 8.63 3.29
C GLN A 57 13.37 8.82 4.82
N TYR A 58 12.44 8.17 5.53
CA TYR A 58 12.41 8.22 6.99
C TYR A 58 13.75 7.73 7.57
N GLY A 59 14.27 8.48 8.55
CA GLY A 59 15.61 8.22 9.13
C GLY A 59 16.77 8.77 8.29
N ASN A 60 16.51 9.31 7.09
CA ASN A 60 17.48 10.00 6.24
C ASN A 60 17.02 11.44 5.96
N GLY A 61 17.02 12.27 7.01
CA GLY A 61 16.57 13.66 6.95
C GLY A 61 15.06 13.87 7.10
N SER A 62 14.25 12.80 7.03
CA SER A 62 12.83 12.80 7.36
C SER A 62 12.56 12.11 8.70
N GLN A 63 11.56 12.63 9.41
CA GLN A 63 10.96 12.02 10.60
C GLN A 63 9.43 11.95 10.47
N VAL A 64 8.93 11.86 9.24
CA VAL A 64 7.50 11.83 8.97
C VAL A 64 6.91 10.46 9.31
N VAL A 65 5.78 10.46 10.02
CA VAL A 65 5.02 9.25 10.33
C VAL A 65 3.59 9.45 9.86
N PHE A 66 3.08 8.52 9.06
CA PHE A 66 1.67 8.51 8.66
C PHE A 66 0.89 7.48 9.44
N LEU A 67 -0.33 7.84 9.83
CA LEU A 67 -1.32 6.94 10.38
C LEU A 67 -2.59 7.00 9.54
N ALA A 68 -3.28 5.87 9.45
CA ALA A 68 -4.61 5.78 8.86
C ALA A 68 -5.59 5.18 9.86
N GLY A 69 -6.87 5.53 9.74
CA GLY A 69 -7.92 5.03 10.62
C GLY A 69 -9.23 5.79 10.46
N ILE A 70 -10.03 5.81 11.52
CA ILE A 70 -11.35 6.45 11.54
C ILE A 70 -11.38 7.57 12.59
N SER A 71 -11.89 8.73 12.21
CA SER A 71 -12.13 9.88 13.07
C SER A 71 -13.53 10.43 12.85
N ASN A 72 -14.35 10.46 13.91
CA ASN A 72 -15.76 10.89 13.85
C ASN A 72 -16.54 10.15 12.75
N GLY A 73 -16.37 8.83 12.66
CA GLY A 73 -17.04 7.95 11.69
C GLY A 73 -16.53 8.08 10.24
N ASN A 74 -15.48 8.86 9.98
CA ASN A 74 -14.94 9.06 8.63
C ASN A 74 -13.49 8.57 8.54
N SER A 75 -13.08 8.10 7.36
CA SER A 75 -11.67 7.85 7.03
C SER A 75 -10.81 9.07 7.36
N ALA A 76 -9.65 8.84 7.98
CA ALA A 76 -8.72 9.89 8.33
C ALA A 76 -7.27 9.45 8.17
N ILE A 77 -6.43 10.42 7.79
CA ILE A 77 -4.98 10.30 7.80
C ILE A 77 -4.44 11.31 8.81
N TRP A 78 -3.54 10.85 9.68
CA TRP A 78 -2.75 11.71 10.54
C TRP A 78 -1.31 11.71 10.07
N LYS A 79 -0.66 12.86 10.19
CA LYS A 79 0.77 13.00 9.89
C LYS A 79 1.48 13.64 11.06
N SER A 80 2.58 13.03 11.45
CA SER A 80 3.62 13.65 12.26
C SER A 80 4.78 14.08 11.36
N THR A 81 5.44 15.17 11.73
CA THR A 81 6.72 15.62 11.15
C THR A 81 7.84 15.65 12.19
N ASP A 82 7.57 15.16 13.39
CA ASP A 82 8.42 15.25 14.59
C ASP A 82 8.59 13.87 15.24
N ASN A 83 8.75 12.85 14.40
CA ASN A 83 9.00 11.47 14.81
C ASN A 83 7.84 10.84 15.61
N GLY A 84 6.62 11.29 15.42
CA GLY A 84 5.43 10.83 16.15
C GLY A 84 5.16 11.59 17.45
N GLN A 85 5.89 12.65 17.80
CA GLN A 85 5.62 13.40 19.03
C GLN A 85 4.29 14.18 18.97
N SER A 86 3.92 14.65 17.79
CA SER A 86 2.63 15.28 17.53
C SER A 86 2.07 14.85 16.18
N PHE A 87 0.75 14.79 16.11
CA PHE A 87 0.02 14.39 14.91
C PHE A 87 -1.01 15.45 14.54
N ASN A 88 -0.95 15.90 13.29
CA ASN A 88 -1.99 16.72 12.70
C ASN A 88 -2.91 15.82 11.88
N SER A 89 -4.22 15.91 12.14
CA SER A 89 -5.21 15.22 11.34
C SER A 89 -5.50 16.02 10.08
N PHE A 90 -5.40 15.35 8.94
CA PHE A 90 -5.90 15.85 7.67
C PHE A 90 -7.20 15.12 7.43
N ARG A 91 -8.33 15.82 7.54
CA ARG A 91 -9.62 15.21 7.19
C ARG A 91 -9.61 14.95 5.69
N THR A 92 -9.55 13.67 5.35
CA THR A 92 -9.56 13.19 3.98
C THR A 92 -11.01 13.00 3.55
N ILE A 93 -11.37 13.47 2.36
CA ILE A 93 -12.65 13.16 1.69
C ILE A 93 -12.47 12.13 0.56
N PRO A 94 -11.76 11.00 0.72
CA PRO A 94 -12.07 9.80 -0.01
C PRO A 94 -13.07 8.92 0.77
N PRO A 95 -13.75 7.98 0.08
CA PRO A 95 -14.52 6.91 0.69
C PRO A 95 -13.70 6.05 1.69
N PRO A 96 -14.21 4.90 2.17
CA PRO A 96 -13.40 3.99 2.99
C PRO A 96 -12.04 3.70 2.35
N ILE A 97 -10.97 3.77 3.14
CA ILE A 97 -9.62 3.46 2.66
C ILE A 97 -9.48 1.94 2.62
N ASP A 98 -9.31 1.38 1.43
CA ASP A 98 -9.14 -0.07 1.26
C ASP A 98 -7.65 -0.44 1.25
N THR A 99 -6.81 0.32 0.54
CA THR A 99 -5.36 0.07 0.43
C THR A 99 -4.58 1.39 0.24
N ARG A 100 -3.24 1.37 0.33
CA ARG A 100 -2.40 2.58 0.26
C ARG A 100 -0.92 2.29 -0.04
N ALA A 101 -0.22 3.32 -0.51
CA ALA A 101 1.23 3.32 -0.68
C ALA A 101 1.82 4.72 -0.41
N VAL A 102 2.82 4.82 0.48
CA VAL A 102 3.56 6.06 0.73
C VAL A 102 4.76 6.19 -0.22
N ILE A 103 4.84 7.34 -0.92
CA ILE A 103 5.96 7.66 -1.82
C ILE A 103 6.98 8.55 -1.11
N SER A 104 6.49 9.57 -0.39
CA SER A 104 7.33 10.58 0.22
C SER A 104 6.66 11.22 1.44
N ASP A 105 7.28 12.28 1.98
CA ASP A 105 6.80 13.02 3.14
C ASP A 105 5.47 13.71 2.86
N THR A 106 5.10 13.88 1.60
CA THR A 106 3.89 14.60 1.20
C THR A 106 3.06 13.85 0.17
N THR A 107 3.61 12.80 -0.43
CA THR A 107 2.97 12.08 -1.54
C THR A 107 2.55 10.68 -1.12
N LEU A 108 1.27 10.37 -1.30
CA LEU A 108 0.67 9.06 -1.01
C LEU A 108 -0.36 8.69 -2.06
N PHE A 109 -0.54 7.40 -2.26
CA PHE A 109 -1.72 6.83 -2.90
C PHE A 109 -2.64 6.16 -1.89
N ILE A 110 -3.93 6.25 -2.18
CA ILE A 110 -5.01 5.63 -1.42
C ILE A 110 -5.92 4.93 -2.42
N GLY A 111 -6.04 3.61 -2.30
CA GLY A 111 -7.09 2.84 -2.96
C GLY A 111 -8.37 2.84 -2.12
N SER A 112 -9.51 3.04 -2.75
CA SER A 112 -10.81 3.19 -2.08
C SER A 112 -11.96 2.83 -3.03
N HIS A 113 -13.12 2.46 -2.49
CA HIS A 113 -14.34 2.19 -3.25
C HIS A 113 -15.43 3.19 -2.89
N ASP A 114 -15.98 3.90 -3.87
CA ASP A 114 -17.02 4.91 -3.62
C ASP A 114 -18.46 4.36 -3.62
N GLY A 115 -18.61 3.04 -3.73
CA GLY A 115 -19.88 2.35 -3.88
C GLY A 115 -20.21 2.00 -5.34
N SER A 116 -19.52 2.58 -6.32
CA SER A 116 -19.61 2.24 -7.74
C SER A 116 -18.26 1.77 -8.26
N ASP A 117 -17.23 2.60 -8.07
CA ASP A 117 -15.93 2.43 -8.70
C ASP A 117 -14.83 2.20 -7.66
N GLY A 118 -13.82 1.41 -8.05
CA GLY A 118 -12.54 1.37 -7.36
C GLY A 118 -11.69 2.54 -7.83
N LEU A 119 -11.26 3.40 -6.92
CA LEU A 119 -10.49 4.60 -7.22
C LEU A 119 -9.13 4.58 -6.55
N VAL A 120 -8.12 5.01 -7.30
CA VAL A 120 -6.82 5.38 -6.75
C VAL A 120 -6.77 6.89 -6.63
N TYR A 121 -6.73 7.37 -5.39
CA TYR A 121 -6.52 8.76 -5.04
C TYR A 121 -5.04 9.02 -4.82
N ARG A 122 -4.53 10.11 -5.39
CA ARG A 122 -3.16 10.61 -5.21
C ARG A 122 -3.19 11.95 -4.51
N THR A 123 -2.39 12.11 -3.47
CA THR A 123 -2.08 13.41 -2.88
C THR A 123 -0.60 13.72 -3.03
N THR A 124 -0.25 14.99 -3.20
CA THR A 124 1.13 15.49 -3.20
C THR A 124 1.36 16.52 -2.09
N ASN A 125 0.35 16.77 -1.26
CA ASN A 125 0.33 17.79 -0.22
C ASN A 125 -0.20 17.24 1.10
N SER A 126 0.20 16.02 1.46
CA SER A 126 -0.14 15.37 2.74
C SER A 126 -1.65 15.22 2.98
N GLY A 127 -2.41 14.98 1.91
CA GLY A 127 -3.84 14.74 2.00
C GLY A 127 -4.73 15.99 2.08
N LEU A 128 -4.18 17.18 1.82
CA LEU A 128 -4.96 18.41 1.72
C LEU A 128 -5.84 18.45 0.46
N SER A 129 -5.37 17.87 -0.65
CA SER A 129 -6.13 17.68 -1.88
C SER A 129 -5.74 16.38 -2.57
N TYR A 130 -6.64 15.88 -3.43
CA TYR A 130 -6.48 14.63 -4.17
C TYR A 130 -6.81 14.81 -5.66
N SER A 131 -6.04 14.13 -6.50
CA SER A 131 -6.50 13.69 -7.83
C SER A 131 -6.90 12.23 -7.77
N SER A 132 -7.74 11.75 -8.70
CA SER A 132 -8.18 10.36 -8.71
C SER A 132 -8.35 9.82 -10.13
N ALA A 133 -8.11 8.52 -10.29
CA ALA A 133 -8.46 7.76 -11.47
C ALA A 133 -9.18 6.47 -11.08
N VAL A 134 -10.04 6.00 -11.98
CA VAL A 134 -10.80 4.75 -11.80
C VAL A 134 -9.92 3.56 -12.18
N ALA A 135 -9.86 2.56 -11.31
CA ALA A 135 -9.18 1.28 -11.49
C ALA A 135 -10.20 0.13 -11.35
N GLY A 136 -11.14 0.08 -12.29
CA GLY A 136 -12.24 -0.88 -12.28
C GLY A 136 -13.40 -0.50 -11.35
N ASN A 137 -14.35 -1.43 -11.19
CA ASN A 137 -15.61 -1.21 -10.47
C ASN A 137 -15.72 -1.98 -9.14
N GLN A 138 -14.61 -2.51 -8.65
CA GLN A 138 -14.57 -3.33 -7.43
C GLN A 138 -13.68 -2.67 -6.37
N PRO A 139 -13.89 -2.97 -5.08
CA PRO A 139 -12.97 -2.57 -4.01
C PRO A 139 -11.52 -2.99 -4.28
N LEU A 140 -10.59 -2.09 -3.96
CA LEU A 140 -9.17 -2.29 -4.23
C LEU A 140 -8.50 -3.00 -3.05
N SER A 141 -7.86 -4.13 -3.27
CA SER A 141 -7.24 -4.94 -2.21
C SER A 141 -5.75 -4.65 -2.03
N SER A 142 -5.06 -4.24 -3.10
CA SER A 142 -3.60 -4.04 -3.08
C SER A 142 -3.21 -2.90 -4.01
N ILE A 143 -2.27 -2.06 -3.58
CA ILE A 143 -1.59 -1.08 -4.43
C ILE A 143 -0.08 -1.16 -4.15
N VAL A 144 0.71 -1.26 -5.21
CA VAL A 144 2.18 -1.31 -5.10
C VAL A 144 2.81 -0.43 -6.15
N LEU A 145 3.96 0.14 -5.80
CA LEU A 145 4.79 0.96 -6.67
C LEU A 145 5.89 0.10 -7.26
N SER A 146 6.29 0.39 -8.50
CA SER A 146 7.45 -0.23 -9.13
C SER A 146 8.72 0.07 -8.31
N PRO A 147 9.78 -0.77 -8.42
CA PRO A 147 11.05 -0.51 -7.74
C PRO A 147 11.67 0.84 -8.10
N ASP A 148 11.47 1.28 -9.35
CA ASP A 148 12.01 2.52 -9.91
C ASP A 148 10.92 3.58 -10.11
N TYR A 149 9.86 3.57 -9.29
CA TYR A 149 8.67 4.42 -9.43
C TYR A 149 8.96 5.93 -9.55
N ASN A 150 10.03 6.42 -8.91
CA ASN A 150 10.42 7.83 -9.02
C ASN A 150 10.88 8.21 -10.44
N GLU A 151 11.20 7.23 -11.29
CA GLU A 151 11.65 7.40 -12.67
C GLU A 151 10.59 6.95 -13.68
N ASP A 152 9.91 5.82 -13.42
CA ASP A 152 8.96 5.20 -14.36
C ASP A 152 7.48 5.45 -14.04
N GLU A 153 7.17 6.03 -12.88
CA GLU A 153 5.83 6.34 -12.40
C GLU A 153 4.82 5.17 -12.46
N THR A 154 5.31 3.92 -12.43
CA THR A 154 4.51 2.72 -12.67
C THR A 154 3.89 2.14 -11.38
N ILE A 155 2.61 1.79 -11.45
CA ILE A 155 1.78 1.35 -10.32
C ILE A 155 1.01 0.09 -10.70
N LEU A 156 0.90 -0.86 -9.78
CA LEU A 156 -0.02 -1.99 -9.88
C LEU A 156 -1.11 -1.91 -8.83
N VAL A 157 -2.30 -2.35 -9.21
CA VAL A 157 -3.46 -2.42 -8.34
C VAL A 157 -4.12 -3.79 -8.50
N GLY A 158 -4.39 -4.46 -7.38
CA GLY A 158 -5.26 -5.64 -7.31
C GLY A 158 -6.61 -5.25 -6.72
N ASN A 159 -7.67 -5.96 -7.10
CA ASN A 159 -9.01 -5.76 -6.54
C ASN A 159 -9.58 -7.03 -5.87
N SER A 160 -10.75 -6.88 -5.26
CA SER A 160 -11.43 -7.94 -4.50
C SER A 160 -12.12 -9.01 -5.36
N ASP A 161 -12.06 -8.93 -6.69
CA ASP A 161 -12.78 -9.83 -7.61
C ASP A 161 -11.91 -10.24 -8.81
N GLY A 162 -10.64 -10.50 -8.56
CA GLY A 162 -9.79 -11.18 -9.54
C GLY A 162 -9.13 -10.30 -10.59
N TRP A 163 -9.28 -8.97 -10.54
CA TRP A 163 -8.62 -8.09 -11.51
C TRP A 163 -7.28 -7.57 -11.01
N VAL A 164 -6.39 -7.39 -11.99
CA VAL A 164 -5.16 -6.64 -11.87
C VAL A 164 -5.25 -5.46 -12.83
N TYR A 165 -4.93 -4.28 -12.34
CA TYR A 165 -4.79 -3.06 -13.12
C TYR A 165 -3.38 -2.51 -12.97
N TRP A 166 -2.95 -1.72 -13.95
CA TRP A 166 -1.67 -1.03 -13.91
C TRP A 166 -1.78 0.37 -14.51
N SER A 167 -0.81 1.21 -14.19
CA SER A 167 -0.65 2.58 -14.68
C SER A 167 0.84 2.82 -14.89
N ASP A 168 1.23 3.44 -15.99
CA ASP A 168 2.57 3.96 -16.29
C ASP A 168 2.58 5.50 -16.43
N ASP A 169 1.51 6.15 -15.96
CA ASP A 169 1.24 7.58 -16.11
C ASP A 169 0.96 8.27 -14.75
N ASN A 170 1.58 7.77 -13.69
CA ASN A 170 1.46 8.32 -12.34
C ASN A 170 0.02 8.35 -11.81
N SER A 171 -0.73 7.27 -12.04
CA SER A 171 -2.15 7.12 -11.70
C SER A 171 -3.08 8.09 -12.43
N ALA A 172 -2.70 8.63 -13.59
CA ALA A 172 -3.62 9.46 -14.37
C ALA A 172 -4.69 8.59 -15.05
N SER A 173 -4.36 7.35 -15.39
CA SER A 173 -5.29 6.33 -15.89
C SER A 173 -4.84 4.92 -15.49
N PHE A 174 -5.75 3.95 -15.61
CA PHE A 174 -5.45 2.54 -15.33
C PHE A 174 -5.99 1.64 -16.44
N GLU A 175 -5.22 0.62 -16.79
CA GLU A 175 -5.60 -0.41 -17.75
C GLU A 175 -5.58 -1.80 -17.08
N PRO A 176 -6.48 -2.73 -17.46
CA PRO A 176 -6.43 -4.07 -16.92
C PRO A 176 -5.21 -4.84 -17.46
N LEU A 177 -4.75 -5.82 -16.68
CA LEU A 177 -3.79 -6.83 -17.11
C LEU A 177 -4.48 -8.20 -17.15
N PRO A 178 -4.58 -8.87 -18.32
CA PRO A 178 -4.16 -8.41 -19.65
C PRO A 178 -5.04 -7.28 -20.23
N PRO A 179 -4.53 -6.47 -21.19
CA PRO A 179 -5.26 -5.29 -21.73
C PRO A 179 -6.63 -5.61 -22.36
N ASP A 180 -6.76 -6.79 -22.99
CA ASP A 180 -7.99 -7.21 -23.68
C ASP A 180 -8.94 -8.03 -22.76
N ALA A 181 -8.69 -8.05 -21.45
CA ALA A 181 -9.50 -8.80 -20.51
C ALA A 181 -10.95 -8.27 -20.46
N THR A 182 -11.90 -9.15 -20.76
CA THR A 182 -13.36 -8.87 -20.70
C THR A 182 -14.04 -9.49 -19.48
N SER A 183 -13.29 -10.29 -18.72
CA SER A 183 -13.67 -10.92 -17.46
C SER A 183 -12.45 -10.95 -16.54
N PRO A 184 -12.62 -11.08 -15.22
CA PRO A 184 -11.51 -11.18 -14.30
C PRO A 184 -10.51 -12.27 -14.74
N PRO A 185 -9.21 -11.96 -14.84
CA PRO A 185 -8.19 -12.96 -15.17
C PRO A 185 -7.93 -13.96 -14.04
N LEU A 186 -8.31 -13.61 -12.81
CA LEU A 186 -8.14 -14.37 -11.59
C LEU A 186 -9.47 -14.43 -10.83
N THR A 187 -9.48 -14.97 -9.62
CA THR A 187 -10.65 -14.97 -8.73
C THR A 187 -10.28 -14.44 -7.35
N GLY A 188 -11.26 -13.96 -6.59
CA GLY A 188 -11.06 -13.53 -5.20
C GLY A 188 -10.28 -12.23 -5.05
N SER A 189 -9.77 -11.99 -3.85
CA SER A 189 -8.98 -10.80 -3.51
C SER A 189 -7.54 -10.94 -3.98
N ILE A 190 -7.06 -9.93 -4.72
CA ILE A 190 -5.77 -10.00 -5.38
C ILE A 190 -4.72 -9.15 -4.65
N THR A 191 -3.60 -9.80 -4.31
CA THR A 191 -2.36 -9.12 -3.89
C THR A 191 -1.41 -9.07 -5.07
N VAL A 192 -0.82 -7.91 -5.35
CA VAL A 192 0.08 -7.72 -6.50
C VAL A 192 1.51 -7.41 -6.05
N ALA A 193 2.49 -7.77 -6.87
CA ALA A 193 3.89 -7.43 -6.64
C ALA A 193 4.64 -7.23 -7.96
N PHE A 194 5.57 -6.28 -7.99
CA PHE A 194 6.55 -6.18 -9.05
C PHE A 194 7.70 -7.16 -8.85
N ASP A 195 8.24 -7.68 -9.96
CA ASP A 195 9.57 -8.28 -9.94
C ASP A 195 10.62 -7.22 -9.54
N PRO A 196 11.61 -7.53 -8.69
CA PRO A 196 12.65 -6.56 -8.31
C PRO A 196 13.46 -6.02 -9.49
N LYS A 197 13.43 -6.71 -10.64
CA LYS A 197 14.08 -6.28 -11.89
C LYS A 197 13.08 -5.82 -12.94
N PHE A 198 11.90 -5.33 -12.50
CA PHE A 198 10.82 -4.87 -13.37
C PHE A 198 11.30 -3.94 -14.49
N SER A 199 12.20 -2.99 -14.20
CA SER A 199 12.77 -2.07 -15.20
C SER A 199 13.51 -2.75 -16.35
N SER A 200 13.86 -4.04 -16.22
CA SER A 200 14.54 -4.83 -17.26
C SER A 200 13.69 -5.96 -17.84
N ASN A 201 12.68 -6.45 -17.12
CA ASN A 201 11.93 -7.64 -17.50
C ASN A 201 10.41 -7.43 -17.58
N SER A 202 9.91 -6.26 -17.21
CA SER A 202 8.48 -5.89 -17.21
C SER A 202 7.57 -6.93 -16.53
N THR A 203 8.12 -7.69 -15.57
CA THR A 203 7.44 -8.83 -14.95
C THR A 203 6.72 -8.41 -13.68
N VAL A 204 5.47 -8.83 -13.56
CA VAL A 204 4.63 -8.61 -12.39
C VAL A 204 4.01 -9.93 -11.94
N TYR A 205 3.60 -9.96 -10.67
CA TYR A 205 2.99 -11.11 -10.04
C TYR A 205 1.67 -10.73 -9.37
N ALA A 206 0.74 -11.68 -9.35
CA ALA A 206 -0.53 -11.56 -8.66
C ALA A 206 -0.82 -12.85 -7.90
N ALA A 207 -1.29 -12.74 -6.65
CA ALA A 207 -1.71 -13.86 -5.83
C ALA A 207 -3.17 -13.67 -5.44
N SER A 208 -3.93 -14.76 -5.50
CA SER A 208 -5.33 -14.81 -5.06
C SER A 208 -5.43 -15.37 -3.65
N ASP A 209 -6.38 -14.87 -2.86
CA ASP A 209 -6.76 -15.45 -1.57
C ASP A 209 -7.69 -16.67 -1.70
N THR A 210 -8.19 -16.97 -2.90
CA THR A 210 -8.95 -18.19 -3.18
C THR A 210 -8.05 -19.41 -3.03
N ALA A 211 -8.55 -20.41 -2.31
CA ALA A 211 -7.82 -21.66 -2.10
C ALA A 211 -7.43 -22.30 -3.43
N ASP A 212 -6.18 -22.77 -3.50
CA ASP A 212 -5.58 -23.48 -4.63
C ASP A 212 -5.37 -22.67 -5.94
N GLU A 213 -5.66 -21.37 -5.98
CA GLU A 213 -5.41 -20.52 -7.16
C GLU A 213 -3.93 -20.08 -7.27
N GLY A 214 -3.17 -20.01 -6.17
CA GLY A 214 -1.72 -19.82 -6.21
C GLY A 214 -1.25 -18.43 -6.71
N ILE A 215 -0.08 -18.40 -7.36
CA ILE A 215 0.58 -17.17 -7.84
C ILE A 215 0.64 -17.19 -9.35
N TYR A 216 0.38 -16.05 -9.97
CA TYR A 216 0.41 -15.84 -11.42
C TYR A 216 1.48 -14.82 -11.76
N ARG A 217 2.07 -14.97 -12.94
CA ARG A 217 3.02 -14.02 -13.54
C ARG A 217 2.41 -13.42 -14.78
N PHE A 218 2.69 -12.15 -15.00
CA PHE A 218 2.40 -11.48 -16.27
C PHE A 218 3.60 -10.62 -16.69
N THR A 219 3.94 -10.64 -17.97
CA THR A 219 5.02 -9.84 -18.57
C THR A 219 4.39 -8.76 -19.44
N ILE A 220 4.43 -7.52 -18.95
CA ILE A 220 3.77 -6.39 -19.62
C ILE A 220 4.37 -6.16 -21.01
N GLY A 221 3.49 -5.97 -22.00
CA GLY A 221 3.88 -5.80 -23.41
C GLY A 221 4.28 -7.08 -24.15
N THR A 222 4.31 -8.23 -23.46
CA THR A 222 4.68 -9.53 -24.07
C THR A 222 3.58 -10.58 -23.92
N ASP A 223 3.09 -10.78 -22.70
CA ASP A 223 2.10 -11.82 -22.41
C ASP A 223 0.69 -11.34 -22.81
N THR A 224 -0.15 -12.25 -23.28
CA THR A 224 -1.58 -12.00 -23.56
C THR A 224 -2.50 -12.59 -22.50
N GLU A 225 -1.97 -13.41 -21.60
CA GLU A 225 -2.70 -14.07 -20.52
C GLU A 225 -1.80 -14.24 -19.28
N CYS A 226 -2.41 -14.34 -18.09
CA CYS A 226 -1.69 -14.60 -16.85
C CYS A 226 -1.16 -16.04 -16.82
N VAL A 227 0.12 -16.22 -16.52
CA VAL A 227 0.76 -17.52 -16.45
C VAL A 227 0.78 -18.02 -15.01
N TRP A 228 0.06 -19.11 -14.74
CA TRP A 228 0.07 -19.73 -13.42
C TRP A 228 1.44 -20.32 -13.08
N LEU A 229 1.99 -19.93 -11.93
CA LEU A 229 3.22 -20.48 -11.38
C LEU A 229 2.85 -21.59 -10.40
N LYS A 230 2.94 -22.84 -10.87
CA LYS A 230 2.79 -24.00 -9.99
C LYS A 230 3.75 -23.91 -8.81
N SER A 231 3.27 -24.30 -7.64
CA SER A 231 4.08 -24.54 -6.43
C SER A 231 5.03 -25.76 -6.55
N ASP A 232 5.25 -26.32 -7.75
CA ASP A 232 6.04 -27.53 -7.99
C ASP A 232 7.55 -27.26 -8.16
N GLY A 233 8.13 -26.45 -7.27
CA GLY A 233 9.56 -26.45 -6.94
C GLY A 233 10.58 -26.10 -8.06
N LYS A 234 10.14 -25.83 -9.30
CA LYS A 234 11.03 -25.55 -10.44
C LYS A 234 11.17 -24.06 -10.78
N GLN A 235 10.18 -23.23 -10.47
CA GLN A 235 10.30 -21.77 -10.55
C GLN A 235 10.41 -21.20 -9.14
N ARG A 236 11.63 -20.85 -8.75
CA ARG A 236 11.88 -20.14 -7.48
C ARG A 236 11.53 -18.67 -7.69
N LEU A 237 10.44 -18.23 -7.10
CA LEU A 237 10.18 -16.81 -6.87
C LEU A 237 11.25 -16.27 -5.92
N GLU A 238 11.71 -15.04 -6.17
CA GLU A 238 12.63 -14.39 -5.25
C GLU A 238 11.96 -14.20 -3.88
N ALA A 239 12.71 -14.37 -2.80
CA ALA A 239 12.16 -14.32 -1.44
C ALA A 239 11.48 -12.97 -1.14
N ALA A 240 11.95 -11.88 -1.75
CA ALA A 240 11.35 -10.56 -1.63
C ALA A 240 9.95 -10.47 -2.27
N VAL A 241 9.71 -11.20 -3.36
CA VAL A 241 8.39 -11.30 -4.00
C VAL A 241 7.45 -12.12 -3.13
N MET A 242 7.94 -13.26 -2.61
CA MET A 242 7.15 -14.10 -1.70
C MET A 242 6.74 -13.37 -0.42
N ALA A 243 7.63 -12.55 0.15
CA ALA A 243 7.34 -11.78 1.36
C ALA A 243 6.32 -10.64 1.14
N LYS A 244 6.06 -10.25 -0.12
CA LYS A 244 5.01 -9.27 -0.46
C LYS A 244 3.66 -9.92 -0.78
N LEU A 245 3.67 -11.18 -1.23
CA LEU A 245 2.47 -11.91 -1.67
C LEU A 245 1.85 -12.79 -0.56
N VAL A 246 2.51 -12.97 0.58
CA VAL A 246 2.11 -13.81 1.72
C VAL A 246 2.04 -12.96 2.98
#